data_AF-A0A8T9SBH5-F1
#
_entry.id   AF-A0A8T9SBH5-F1
#
_cell.length_a   1.000
_cell.length_b   1.000
_cell.length_c   1.000
_cell.angle_alpha   90.00
_cell.angle_beta   90.00
_cell.angle_gamma   90.00
#
_symmetry.space_group_name_H-M   'P 1'
#
loop_
_entity.id
_entity.type
_entity.pdbx_description
1 polymer ?
#
loop_
_entity_poly.entity_id
_entity_poly.type
_entity_poly.pdbx_seq_one_letter_code
_entity_poly.pdbx_strand_id
1 'polypeptide(L)'
;MKLSVIALLAGLVLAAGAVTAPVRAQSQPDLGDIGLQIYQRANSPGALERMRKDLINAPEAYLVSVEQPGVLVLPNKRRIRVPAMRYNVALHLLEARDSTGSHVWPPGSLDGFYLGQGADVRHFRTFVVRNGNTQRDFVEVLTRDDDAFLILAVLHHYVHEDAQYDPVLNTVSRPARTEIGQVVVAGSGVKPQEPLRAVSLNQREIPRLFGTRAAQVEAYAAKEHLSYTDLGQVLRMVEYYNLQGK
;
A
#
# COMPACT_ATOMS: atom_id res chain seq x y z
N MET A 1 -18.33 -31.95 71.15
CA MET A 1 -17.19 -32.23 72.05
C MET A 1 -16.02 -31.37 71.61
N LYS A 2 -15.68 -30.32 72.37
CA LYS A 2 -14.48 -30.20 73.25
C LYS A 2 -13.17 -30.33 72.43
N LEU A 3 -12.46 -29.24 72.10
CA LEU A 3 -11.57 -28.34 72.89
C LEU A 3 -10.08 -28.75 72.81
N SER A 4 -9.23 -27.72 72.69
CA SER A 4 -7.77 -27.63 72.93
C SER A 4 -6.90 -27.83 71.67
N VAL A 5 -6.22 -26.84 71.08
CA VAL A 5 -5.23 -25.84 71.57
C VAL A 5 -4.05 -26.48 72.29
N ILE A 6 -2.85 -26.48 71.69
CA ILE A 6 -1.53 -26.09 72.26
C ILE A 6 -0.58 -25.66 71.11
N ALA A 7 0.15 -24.56 71.36
CA ALA A 7 1.17 -23.89 70.54
C ALA A 7 2.49 -24.72 70.42
N LEU A 8 3.56 -24.35 69.69
CA LEU A 8 4.39 -23.16 69.85
C LEU A 8 5.63 -23.23 68.91
N LEU A 9 5.95 -22.10 68.27
CA LEU A 9 7.26 -21.50 67.93
C LEU A 9 8.28 -22.08 66.91
N ALA A 10 8.90 -21.08 66.23
CA ALA A 10 10.19 -21.00 65.53
C ALA A 10 10.28 -21.76 64.19
N GLY A 11 10.67 -21.19 63.06
CA GLY A 11 11.33 -19.92 62.75
C GLY A 11 12.30 -20.23 61.61
N LEU A 12 12.16 -19.60 60.44
CA LEU A 12 13.27 -19.43 59.50
C LEU A 12 12.94 -18.38 58.45
N VAL A 13 13.70 -17.29 58.49
CA VAL A 13 13.79 -16.26 57.47
C VAL A 13 14.51 -16.88 56.26
N LEU A 14 13.83 -17.02 55.13
CA LEU A 14 14.48 -17.27 53.84
C LEU A 14 14.30 -16.04 52.97
N ALA A 15 15.43 -15.39 52.73
CA ALA A 15 15.59 -14.16 51.98
C ALA A 15 15.00 -14.28 50.56
N ALA A 16 14.04 -13.41 50.27
CA ALA A 16 13.56 -13.17 48.92
C ALA A 16 14.61 -12.36 48.14
N GLY A 17 15.59 -13.07 47.56
CA GLY A 17 16.49 -12.53 46.53
C GLY A 17 15.77 -12.48 45.19
N ALA A 18 14.78 -11.60 45.04
CA ALA A 18 14.20 -11.30 43.75
C ALA A 18 15.18 -10.41 42.97
N VAL A 19 16.04 -11.04 42.16
CA VAL A 19 16.86 -10.37 41.16
C VAL A 19 15.90 -9.84 40.09
N THR A 20 15.45 -8.60 40.24
CA THR A 20 14.74 -7.88 39.19
C THR A 20 15.75 -7.60 38.08
N ALA A 21 15.83 -8.51 37.11
CA ALA A 21 16.50 -8.22 35.85
C ALA A 21 15.84 -6.98 35.24
N PRO A 22 16.60 -5.96 34.80
CA PRO A 22 16.02 -4.84 34.10
C PRO A 22 15.40 -5.38 32.82
N VAL A 23 14.07 -5.35 32.75
CA VAL A 23 13.33 -5.51 31.51
C VAL A 23 13.80 -4.36 30.62
N ARG A 24 14.77 -4.64 29.75
CA ARG A 24 15.07 -3.78 28.62
C ARG A 24 13.80 -3.75 27.78
N ALA A 25 13.01 -2.70 27.98
CA ALA A 25 11.98 -2.32 27.03
C ALA A 25 12.68 -2.21 25.67
N GLN A 26 12.52 -3.23 24.84
CA GLN A 26 12.83 -3.13 23.43
C GLN A 26 11.86 -2.09 22.88
N SER A 27 12.30 -0.84 22.83
CA SER A 27 11.63 0.23 22.13
C SER A 27 11.37 -0.26 20.72
N GLN A 28 10.10 -0.56 20.41
CA GLN A 28 9.68 -0.88 19.06
C GLN A 28 10.19 0.26 18.17
N PRO A 29 10.93 -0.04 17.09
CA PRO A 29 11.39 0.98 16.16
C PRO A 29 10.19 1.84 15.74
N ASP A 30 10.34 3.16 15.80
CA ASP A 30 9.31 4.05 15.27
C ASP A 30 9.11 3.74 13.79
N LEU A 31 7.87 3.74 13.30
CA LEU A 31 7.56 3.53 11.89
C LEU A 31 8.31 4.54 11.01
N GLY A 32 8.58 5.73 11.55
CA GLY A 32 9.45 6.73 10.92
C GLY A 32 10.88 6.25 10.70
N ASP A 33 11.48 5.56 11.68
CA ASP A 33 12.85 5.05 11.59
C ASP A 33 12.98 3.94 10.54
N ILE A 34 11.96 3.07 10.44
CA ILE A 34 11.92 2.02 9.43
C ILE A 34 11.85 2.63 8.03
N GLY A 35 10.97 3.62 7.82
CA GLY A 35 10.85 4.29 6.52
C GLY A 35 12.14 5.00 6.09
N LEU A 36 12.83 5.65 7.04
CA LEU A 36 14.12 6.30 6.79
C LEU A 36 15.21 5.29 6.43
N GLN A 37 15.29 4.16 7.11
CA GLN A 37 16.25 3.10 6.79
C GLN A 37 16.03 2.52 5.39
N ILE A 38 14.76 2.31 5.00
CA ILE A 38 14.40 1.85 3.66
C ILE A 38 14.85 2.88 2.61
N TYR A 39 14.57 4.17 2.84
CA TYR A 39 15.01 5.26 1.97
C TYR A 39 16.54 5.30 1.83
N GLN A 40 17.28 5.28 2.94
CA GLN A 40 18.75 5.34 2.94
C GLN A 40 19.37 4.17 2.20
N ARG A 41 18.82 2.96 2.38
CA ARG A 41 19.29 1.76 1.67
C ARG A 41 19.11 1.91 0.15
N ALA A 42 17.93 2.35 -0.29
CA ALA A 42 17.62 2.56 -1.70
C ALA A 42 18.47 3.66 -2.34
N ASN A 43 18.83 4.69 -1.57
CA ASN A 43 19.66 5.82 -2.05
C ASN A 43 21.15 5.66 -1.78
N SER A 44 21.61 4.49 -1.32
CA SER A 44 23.04 4.21 -1.23
C SER A 44 23.67 4.19 -2.63
N PRO A 45 24.92 4.67 -2.83
CA PRO A 45 25.52 4.80 -4.16
C PRO A 45 25.44 3.52 -5.01
N GLY A 46 25.80 2.37 -4.43
CA GLY A 46 25.75 1.08 -5.13
C GLY A 46 24.33 0.52 -5.35
N ALA A 47 23.32 0.98 -4.60
CA ALA A 47 21.91 0.63 -4.89
C ALA A 47 21.37 1.47 -6.04
N LEU A 48 21.63 2.78 -6.03
CA LEU A 48 21.21 3.69 -7.09
C LEU A 48 21.84 3.33 -8.44
N GLU A 49 23.13 2.96 -8.48
CA GLU A 49 23.78 2.54 -9.72
C GLU A 49 23.13 1.29 -10.34
N ARG A 50 22.85 0.28 -9.51
CA ARG A 50 22.13 -0.93 -9.95
C ARG A 50 20.75 -0.60 -10.47
N MET A 51 19.98 0.16 -9.71
CA MET A 51 18.64 0.59 -10.12
C MET A 51 18.65 1.43 -11.39
N ARG A 52 19.61 2.36 -11.56
CA ARG A 52 19.72 3.15 -12.80
C ARG A 52 19.96 2.25 -14.01
N LYS A 53 20.76 1.20 -13.87
CA LYS A 53 20.96 0.21 -14.93
C LYS A 53 19.65 -0.50 -15.28
N ASP A 54 18.85 -0.86 -14.28
CA ASP A 54 17.55 -1.49 -14.48
C ASP A 54 16.53 -0.52 -15.12
N LEU A 55 16.53 0.75 -14.70
CA LEU A 55 15.66 1.82 -15.20
C LEU A 55 15.91 2.19 -16.66
N ILE A 56 17.15 2.12 -17.14
CA ILE A 56 17.51 2.42 -18.54
C ILE A 56 16.85 1.43 -19.50
N ASN A 57 16.60 0.19 -19.07
CA ASN A 57 16.10 -0.87 -19.93
C ASN A 57 14.57 -0.91 -20.05
N ALA A 58 13.83 -0.06 -19.33
CA ALA A 58 12.36 -0.08 -19.34
C ALA A 58 11.74 1.34 -19.21
N PRO A 59 12.00 2.26 -20.15
CA PRO A 59 11.36 3.59 -20.16
C PRO A 59 9.82 3.54 -20.28
N GLU A 60 9.27 2.44 -20.79
CA GLU A 60 7.84 2.20 -20.88
C GLU A 60 7.20 1.71 -19.55
N ALA A 61 8.02 1.44 -18.53
CA ALA A 61 7.54 1.08 -17.19
C ALA A 61 7.11 2.29 -16.34
N TYR A 62 7.33 3.53 -16.79
CA TYR A 62 6.83 4.70 -16.09
C TYR A 62 5.35 4.91 -16.36
N LEU A 63 4.59 5.08 -15.27
CA LEU A 63 3.15 5.32 -15.34
C LEU A 63 2.81 6.57 -16.15
N VAL A 64 3.67 7.59 -16.07
CA VAL A 64 3.68 8.76 -16.94
C VAL A 64 5.13 8.99 -17.34
N SER A 65 5.40 9.04 -18.65
CA SER A 65 6.79 9.13 -19.16
C SER A 65 7.48 10.46 -18.85
N VAL A 66 6.69 11.53 -18.64
CA VAL A 66 7.19 12.88 -18.36
C VAL A 66 7.26 13.09 -16.85
N GLU A 67 8.35 13.70 -16.37
CA GLU A 67 8.45 14.13 -14.97
C GLU A 67 7.39 15.19 -14.66
N GLN A 68 6.64 14.99 -13.58
CA GLN A 68 5.60 15.90 -13.14
C GLN A 68 5.90 16.42 -11.74
N PRO A 69 5.53 17.67 -11.43
CA PRO A 69 5.57 18.14 -10.06
C PRO A 69 4.62 17.31 -9.18
N GLY A 70 4.95 17.23 -7.89
CA GLY A 70 4.16 16.45 -6.96
C GLY A 70 4.45 16.75 -5.49
N VAL A 71 3.88 15.93 -4.62
CA VAL A 71 4.01 16.04 -3.17
C VAL A 71 4.29 14.67 -2.57
N LEU A 72 5.40 14.53 -1.86
CA LEU A 72 5.70 13.37 -1.02
C LEU A 72 4.98 13.50 0.31
N VAL A 73 4.47 12.38 0.84
CA VAL A 73 3.94 12.28 2.21
C VAL A 73 4.83 11.32 2.98
N LEU A 74 5.61 11.88 3.91
CA LEU A 74 6.51 11.11 4.75
C LEU A 74 5.74 10.34 5.84
N PRO A 75 6.36 9.32 6.48
CA PRO A 75 5.74 8.56 7.58
C PRO A 75 5.25 9.41 8.76
N ASN A 76 5.89 10.54 9.01
CA ASN A 76 5.48 11.51 10.02
C ASN A 76 4.40 12.49 9.53
N LYS A 77 3.71 12.15 8.43
CA LYS A 77 2.70 12.97 7.74
C LYS A 77 3.19 14.31 7.19
N ARG A 78 4.49 14.61 7.27
CA ARG A 78 5.06 15.82 6.65
C ARG A 78 4.93 15.73 5.13
N ARG A 79 4.46 16.82 4.52
CA ARG A 79 4.32 16.95 3.07
C ARG A 79 5.49 17.73 2.50
N ILE A 80 6.12 17.20 1.45
CA ILE A 80 7.26 17.84 0.76
C ILE A 80 6.90 18.00 -0.71
N ARG A 81 6.95 19.24 -1.21
CA ARG A 81 6.77 19.52 -2.64
C ARG A 81 8.05 19.18 -3.38
N VAL A 82 7.92 18.49 -4.50
CA VAL A 82 9.03 18.12 -5.37
C VAL A 82 8.72 18.59 -6.79
N PRO A 83 9.66 19.27 -7.47
CA PRO A 83 9.39 19.86 -8.77
C PRO A 83 9.28 18.84 -9.91
N ALA A 84 9.95 17.69 -9.78
CA ALA A 84 9.96 16.65 -10.80
C ALA A 84 9.88 15.27 -10.16
N MET A 85 8.85 14.51 -10.48
CA MET A 85 8.58 13.18 -9.98
C MET A 85 8.06 12.29 -11.09
N ARG A 86 8.34 10.99 -11.01
CA ARG A 86 7.77 9.97 -11.89
C ARG A 86 7.72 8.63 -11.17
N TYR A 87 6.66 7.87 -11.42
CA TYR A 87 6.45 6.57 -10.78
C TYR A 87 6.79 5.45 -11.77
N ASN A 88 7.76 4.61 -11.42
CA ASN A 88 8.12 3.42 -12.18
C ASN A 88 7.35 2.20 -11.63
N VAL A 89 6.46 1.65 -12.45
CA VAL A 89 5.56 0.55 -12.06
C VAL A 89 6.30 -0.78 -11.98
N ALA A 90 7.24 -1.04 -12.89
CA ALA A 90 7.99 -2.31 -12.92
C ALA A 90 8.86 -2.49 -11.68
N LEU A 91 9.50 -1.41 -11.22
CA LEU A 91 10.36 -1.43 -10.04
C LEU A 91 9.65 -0.99 -8.76
N HIS A 92 8.34 -0.71 -8.83
CA HIS A 92 7.51 -0.25 -7.71
C HIS A 92 8.12 0.92 -6.94
N LEU A 93 8.75 1.88 -7.64
CA LEU A 93 9.49 2.97 -7.00
C LEU A 93 9.11 4.33 -7.57
N LEU A 94 9.20 5.34 -6.71
CA LEU A 94 8.99 6.72 -7.08
C LEU A 94 10.32 7.45 -7.20
N GLU A 95 10.60 7.98 -8.37
CA GLU A 95 11.73 8.88 -8.59
C GLU A 95 11.30 10.31 -8.32
N ALA A 96 12.14 11.03 -7.59
CA ALA A 96 11.96 12.43 -7.24
C ALA A 96 13.26 13.17 -7.52
N ARG A 97 13.20 14.25 -8.29
CA ARG A 97 14.33 15.14 -8.55
C ARG A 97 14.05 16.51 -7.94
N ASP A 98 15.00 16.98 -7.15
CA ASP A 98 14.99 18.31 -6.54
C ASP A 98 16.35 19.01 -6.71
N SER A 99 16.56 20.12 -6.01
CA SER A 99 17.82 20.88 -6.04
C SER A 99 19.03 20.13 -5.52
N THR A 100 18.83 19.06 -4.74
CA THR A 100 19.90 18.27 -4.13
C THR A 100 20.27 17.05 -4.97
N GLY A 101 19.43 16.67 -5.94
CA GLY A 101 19.71 15.60 -6.89
C GLY A 101 18.48 14.73 -7.17
N SER A 102 18.74 13.54 -7.69
CA SER A 102 17.71 12.51 -7.92
C SER A 102 17.69 11.51 -6.77
N HIS A 103 16.50 11.28 -6.23
CA HIS A 103 16.22 10.39 -5.11
C HIS A 103 15.19 9.35 -5.52
N VAL A 104 15.25 8.21 -4.87
CA VAL A 104 14.28 7.13 -5.08
C VAL A 104 13.57 6.76 -3.78
N TRP A 105 12.26 6.57 -3.89
CA TRP A 105 11.38 6.28 -2.77
C TRP A 105 10.64 4.96 -3.03
N PRO A 106 11.12 3.84 -2.47
CA PRO A 106 10.40 2.56 -2.55
C PRO A 106 9.20 2.53 -1.58
N PRO A 107 8.28 1.54 -1.71
CA PRO A 107 7.13 1.41 -0.84
C PRO A 107 7.59 1.20 0.61
N GLY A 108 6.91 1.87 1.55
CA GLY A 108 7.26 1.85 2.97
C GLY A 108 8.30 2.89 3.39
N SER A 109 9.02 3.52 2.46
CA SER A 109 9.81 4.73 2.76
C SER A 109 8.94 6.00 2.88
N LEU A 110 7.73 5.94 2.33
CA LEU A 110 6.72 6.99 2.32
C LEU A 110 5.38 6.42 2.81
N ASP A 111 4.54 7.29 3.33
CA ASP A 111 3.12 7.01 3.50
C ASP A 111 2.36 7.09 2.17
N GLY A 112 2.85 7.90 1.24
CA GLY A 112 2.29 8.03 -0.10
C GLY A 112 2.83 9.25 -0.82
N PHE A 113 2.20 9.58 -1.95
CA PHE A 113 2.55 10.75 -2.74
C PHE A 113 1.39 11.22 -3.61
N TYR A 114 1.48 12.45 -4.09
CA TYR A 114 0.61 13.02 -5.10
C TYR A 114 1.46 13.31 -6.33
N LEU A 115 1.01 12.88 -7.51
CA LEU A 115 1.69 13.06 -8.78
C LEU A 115 0.81 13.90 -9.71
N GLY A 116 1.37 14.98 -10.26
CA GLY A 116 0.63 15.93 -11.08
C GLY A 116 0.10 17.13 -10.29
N GLN A 117 -0.70 17.96 -10.95
CA GLN A 117 -1.27 19.20 -10.41
C GLN A 117 -2.69 19.43 -10.93
N GLY A 118 -3.47 20.21 -10.18
CA GLY A 118 -4.82 20.60 -10.59
C GLY A 118 -5.80 19.43 -10.58
N ALA A 119 -6.64 19.34 -11.62
CA ALA A 119 -7.68 18.33 -11.73
C ALA A 119 -7.13 16.92 -12.02
N ASP A 120 -5.94 16.81 -12.59
CA ASP A 120 -5.31 15.55 -12.99
C ASP A 120 -4.37 14.99 -11.91
N VAL A 121 -4.45 15.49 -10.68
CA VAL A 121 -3.62 15.00 -9.58
C VAL A 121 -3.99 13.57 -9.25
N ARG A 122 -2.99 12.69 -9.26
CA ARG A 122 -3.12 11.28 -8.90
C ARG A 122 -2.58 11.07 -7.51
N HIS A 123 -3.30 10.32 -6.70
CA HIS A 123 -3.02 10.18 -5.28
C HIS A 123 -2.68 8.74 -4.96
N PHE A 124 -1.46 8.55 -4.45
CA PHE A 124 -0.92 7.25 -4.12
C PHE A 124 -0.69 7.10 -2.63
N ARG A 125 -0.90 5.89 -2.12
CA ARG A 125 -0.64 5.51 -0.74
C ARG A 125 0.12 4.19 -0.67
N THR A 126 0.91 4.05 0.37
CA THR A 126 1.56 2.78 0.69
C THR A 126 0.60 1.92 1.50
N PHE A 127 0.12 0.83 0.91
CA PHE A 127 -0.70 -0.16 1.60
C PHE A 127 -0.04 -1.54 1.56
N VAL A 128 -0.40 -2.40 2.51
CA VAL A 128 -0.16 -3.83 2.35
C VAL A 128 -1.17 -4.34 1.32
N VAL A 129 -0.70 -5.04 0.28
CA VAL A 129 -1.54 -5.59 -0.78
C VAL A 129 -1.31 -7.09 -0.87
N ARG A 130 -2.38 -7.85 -1.10
CA ARG A 130 -2.34 -9.28 -1.37
C ARG A 130 -2.67 -9.54 -2.84
N ASN A 131 -1.62 -9.74 -3.65
CA ASN A 131 -1.72 -10.11 -5.06
C ASN A 131 -0.63 -11.15 -5.38
N GLY A 132 -0.96 -12.44 -5.23
CA GLY A 132 0.03 -13.54 -5.25
C GLY A 132 0.85 -13.63 -3.96
N ASN A 133 1.51 -12.53 -3.58
CA ASN A 133 2.24 -12.35 -2.32
C ASN A 133 1.65 -11.20 -1.49
N THR A 134 1.96 -11.17 -0.19
CA THR A 134 1.57 -10.06 0.71
C THR A 134 2.76 -9.14 0.91
N GLN A 135 2.71 -7.93 0.36
CA GLN A 135 3.80 -6.95 0.43
C GLN A 135 3.27 -5.52 0.52
N ARG A 136 4.13 -4.55 0.86
CA ARG A 136 3.80 -3.14 0.76
C ARG A 136 3.98 -2.66 -0.67
N ASP A 137 3.04 -1.88 -1.16
CA ASP A 137 3.06 -1.36 -2.53
C ASP A 137 2.42 0.03 -2.58
N PHE A 138 2.70 0.77 -3.65
CA PHE A 138 1.99 2.01 -3.96
C PHE A 138 0.72 1.70 -4.72
N VAL A 139 -0.42 2.07 -4.13
CA VAL A 139 -1.73 1.98 -4.77
C VAL A 139 -2.27 3.37 -5.01
N GLU A 140 -2.90 3.57 -6.17
CA GLU A 140 -3.62 4.80 -6.47
C GLU A 140 -4.99 4.76 -5.79
N VAL A 141 -5.18 5.61 -4.79
CA VAL A 141 -6.42 5.68 -4.01
C VAL A 141 -7.45 6.44 -4.82
N LEU A 142 -8.61 5.82 -5.03
CA LEU A 142 -9.73 6.42 -5.77
C LEU A 142 -10.76 7.05 -4.83
N THR A 143 -10.85 6.55 -3.60
CA THR A 143 -11.75 7.10 -2.60
C THR A 143 -11.33 8.50 -2.20
N ARG A 144 -12.31 9.36 -1.91
CA ARG A 144 -12.09 10.77 -1.59
C ARG A 144 -11.23 10.95 -0.33
N ASP A 145 -11.53 10.17 0.69
CA ASP A 145 -10.90 10.27 2.01
C ASP A 145 -9.88 9.14 2.20
N ASP A 146 -8.71 9.51 2.72
CA ASP A 146 -7.60 8.60 3.03
C ASP A 146 -7.90 7.63 4.18
N ASP A 147 -8.80 8.03 5.07
CA ASP A 147 -9.23 7.34 6.28
C ASP A 147 -10.63 6.75 6.15
N ALA A 148 -11.13 6.62 4.91
CA ALA A 148 -12.42 6.01 4.66
C ALA A 148 -12.49 4.58 5.20
N PHE A 149 -13.68 4.16 5.66
CA PHE A 149 -13.87 2.80 6.19
C PHE A 149 -13.51 1.72 5.17
N LEU A 150 -13.97 1.91 3.93
CA LEU A 150 -13.66 1.08 2.77
C LEU A 150 -12.86 1.91 1.77
N ILE A 151 -11.64 1.47 1.48
CA ILE A 151 -10.79 2.04 0.43
C ILE A 151 -10.99 1.24 -0.84
N LEU A 152 -11.19 1.97 -1.94
CA LEU A 152 -11.11 1.46 -3.31
C LEU A 152 -9.89 2.10 -3.97
N ALA A 153 -9.03 1.28 -4.55
CA ALA A 153 -7.77 1.73 -5.13
C ALA A 153 -7.41 0.92 -6.38
N VAL A 154 -6.45 1.41 -7.15
CA VAL A 154 -5.87 0.73 -8.30
C VAL A 154 -4.42 0.39 -8.00
N LEU A 155 -4.09 -0.90 -8.13
CA LEU A 155 -2.71 -1.36 -8.19
C LEU A 155 -2.28 -1.38 -9.66
N HIS A 156 -1.28 -0.58 -10.00
CA HIS A 156 -0.63 -0.64 -11.32
C HIS A 156 0.36 -1.79 -11.32
N HIS A 157 0.40 -2.57 -12.40
CA HIS A 157 1.38 -3.62 -12.60
C HIS A 157 1.95 -3.54 -14.00
N TYR A 158 3.20 -3.97 -14.15
CA TYR A 158 3.89 -3.96 -15.43
C TYR A 158 3.88 -5.37 -16.03
N VAL A 159 3.51 -5.46 -17.29
CA VAL A 159 3.54 -6.71 -18.07
C VAL A 159 4.59 -6.55 -19.15
N HIS A 160 5.56 -7.46 -19.18
CA HIS A 160 6.55 -7.59 -20.23
C HIS A 160 6.57 -9.04 -20.71
N GLU A 161 6.12 -9.27 -21.93
CA GLU A 161 6.19 -10.54 -22.62
C GLU A 161 7.13 -10.40 -23.81
N ASP A 162 8.19 -11.22 -23.84
CA ASP A 162 9.08 -11.32 -24.99
C ASP A 162 8.32 -11.85 -26.22
N ALA A 163 8.81 -11.50 -27.41
CA ALA A 163 8.29 -12.06 -28.63
C ALA A 163 8.46 -13.59 -28.62
N GLN A 164 7.37 -14.31 -28.85
CA GLN A 164 7.40 -15.76 -28.98
C GLN A 164 7.64 -16.11 -30.44
N TYR A 165 8.70 -16.88 -30.68
CA TYR A 165 9.07 -17.37 -32.00
C TYR A 165 8.62 -18.82 -32.18
N ASP A 166 8.01 -19.12 -33.33
CA ASP A 166 7.85 -20.49 -33.78
C ASP A 166 9.15 -20.93 -34.49
N PRO A 167 9.91 -21.87 -33.93
CA PRO A 167 11.20 -22.29 -34.51
C PRO A 167 11.04 -23.06 -35.81
N VAL A 168 9.86 -23.65 -36.09
CA VAL A 168 9.59 -24.43 -37.31
C VAL A 168 9.26 -23.51 -38.47
N LEU A 169 8.43 -22.49 -38.22
CA LEU A 169 8.03 -21.53 -39.25
C LEU A 169 8.98 -20.34 -39.37
N ASN A 170 9.90 -20.16 -38.41
CA ASN A 170 10.77 -19.00 -38.27
C ASN A 170 9.99 -17.67 -38.31
N THR A 171 8.80 -17.67 -37.73
CA THR A 171 7.90 -16.52 -37.66
C THR A 171 7.55 -16.21 -36.21
N VAL A 172 7.24 -14.94 -35.95
CA VAL A 172 6.76 -14.49 -34.65
C VAL A 172 5.33 -14.98 -34.47
N SER A 173 5.11 -15.91 -33.53
CA SER A 173 3.78 -16.44 -33.20
C SER A 173 3.03 -15.57 -32.21
N ARG A 174 3.76 -14.84 -31.37
CA ARG A 174 3.22 -13.78 -30.50
C ARG A 174 4.17 -12.59 -30.49
N PRO A 175 3.71 -11.38 -30.84
CA PRO A 175 4.55 -10.19 -30.75
C PRO A 175 4.94 -9.92 -29.29
N ALA A 176 6.09 -9.30 -29.09
CA ALA A 176 6.44 -8.78 -27.77
C ALA A 176 5.36 -7.80 -27.31
N ARG A 177 5.05 -7.82 -26.02
CA ARG A 177 4.03 -6.96 -25.41
C ARG A 177 4.61 -6.31 -24.18
N THR A 178 4.55 -4.99 -24.15
CA THR A 178 4.86 -4.23 -22.95
C THR A 178 3.72 -3.28 -22.63
N GLU A 179 3.14 -3.40 -21.45
CA GLU A 179 2.06 -2.53 -21.01
C GLU A 179 2.01 -2.36 -19.49
N ILE A 180 1.34 -1.28 -19.06
CA ILE A 180 0.98 -1.06 -17.67
C ILE A 180 -0.49 -1.44 -17.51
N GLY A 181 -0.71 -2.55 -16.81
CA GLY A 181 -2.04 -3.02 -16.43
C GLY A 181 -2.50 -2.45 -15.09
N GLN A 182 -3.79 -2.61 -14.82
CA GLN A 182 -4.44 -2.14 -13.59
C GLN A 182 -5.24 -3.26 -12.96
N VAL A 183 -5.13 -3.39 -11.63
CA VAL A 183 -5.95 -4.29 -10.82
C VAL A 183 -6.68 -3.46 -9.78
N VAL A 184 -8.00 -3.54 -9.77
CA VAL A 184 -8.80 -2.90 -8.72
C VAL A 184 -8.60 -3.68 -7.42
N VAL A 185 -8.27 -2.96 -6.36
CA VAL A 185 -8.10 -3.52 -5.01
C VAL A 185 -8.99 -2.78 -4.02
N ALA A 186 -9.46 -3.50 -3.01
CA ALA A 186 -10.25 -2.92 -1.93
C ALA A 186 -9.91 -3.52 -0.57
N GLY A 187 -10.22 -2.77 0.49
CA GLY A 187 -10.00 -3.20 1.87
C GLY A 187 -10.28 -2.09 2.88
N SER A 188 -9.92 -2.32 4.14
CA SER A 188 -10.17 -1.35 5.20
C SER A 188 -9.18 -0.18 5.15
N GLY A 189 -9.67 1.06 5.15
CA GLY A 189 -8.80 2.25 5.31
C GLY A 189 -8.45 2.55 6.76
N VAL A 190 -9.32 2.18 7.70
CA VAL A 190 -9.09 2.38 9.14
C VAL A 190 -8.07 1.42 9.74
N LYS A 191 -7.76 0.32 9.03
CA LYS A 191 -6.75 -0.67 9.44
C LYS A 191 -5.72 -0.89 8.33
N PRO A 192 -4.72 0.00 8.19
CA PRO A 192 -3.74 -0.05 7.09
C PRO A 192 -2.82 -1.28 7.08
N GLN A 193 -2.82 -2.07 8.16
CA GLN A 193 -2.10 -3.35 8.24
C GLN A 193 -2.89 -4.51 7.64
N GLU A 194 -4.22 -4.37 7.51
CA GLU A 194 -5.03 -5.36 6.80
C GLU A 194 -4.78 -5.21 5.30
N PRO A 195 -4.44 -6.31 4.58
CA PRO A 195 -4.07 -6.21 3.18
C PRO A 195 -5.27 -5.84 2.31
N LEU A 196 -5.07 -4.90 1.40
CA LEU A 196 -5.97 -4.69 0.27
C LEU A 196 -5.96 -5.93 -0.62
N ARG A 197 -7.10 -6.27 -1.19
CA ARG A 197 -7.29 -7.49 -2.00
C ARG A 197 -7.82 -7.13 -3.37
N ALA A 198 -7.40 -7.88 -4.38
CA ALA A 198 -7.94 -7.76 -5.72
C ALA A 198 -9.46 -8.00 -5.72
N VAL A 199 -10.18 -7.16 -6.45
CA VAL A 199 -11.63 -7.21 -6.61
C VAL A 199 -11.98 -7.18 -8.08
N SER A 200 -12.81 -8.13 -8.51
CA SER A 200 -13.39 -8.12 -9.84
C SER A 200 -14.65 -7.24 -9.87
N LEU A 201 -14.76 -6.36 -10.86
CA LEU A 201 -15.92 -5.50 -11.05
C LEU A 201 -17.10 -6.31 -11.62
N ASN A 202 -17.91 -6.90 -10.72
CA ASN A 202 -19.11 -7.64 -11.09
C ASN A 202 -20.15 -7.65 -9.95
N GLN A 203 -21.37 -8.05 -10.29
CA GLN A 203 -22.53 -8.06 -9.38
C GLN A 203 -22.39 -9.04 -8.19
N ARG A 204 -21.45 -9.97 -8.23
CA ARG A 204 -21.22 -10.94 -7.14
C ARG A 204 -20.20 -10.43 -6.12
N GLU A 205 -19.10 -9.86 -6.58
CA GLU A 205 -17.98 -9.47 -5.71
C GLU A 205 -18.18 -8.07 -5.09
N ILE A 206 -18.75 -7.12 -5.84
CA ILE A 206 -18.91 -5.75 -5.33
C ILE A 206 -19.83 -5.68 -4.10
N PRO A 207 -21.02 -6.31 -4.07
CA PRO A 207 -21.86 -6.27 -2.86
C PRO A 207 -21.19 -6.84 -1.61
N ARG A 208 -20.29 -7.83 -1.77
CA ARG A 208 -19.57 -8.44 -0.65
C ARG A 208 -18.64 -7.48 0.07
N LEU A 209 -18.15 -6.45 -0.62
CA LEU A 209 -17.31 -5.41 0.00
C LEU A 209 -18.04 -4.66 1.11
N PHE A 210 -19.36 -4.53 0.99
CA PHE A 210 -20.18 -3.75 1.92
C PHE A 210 -20.67 -4.56 3.13
N GLY A 211 -20.43 -5.88 3.14
CA GLY A 211 -20.77 -6.78 4.24
C GLY A 211 -22.26 -6.69 4.63
N THR A 212 -22.54 -6.39 5.91
CA THR A 212 -23.91 -6.31 6.44
C THR A 212 -24.75 -5.19 5.83
N ARG A 213 -24.12 -4.19 5.19
CA ARG A 213 -24.81 -3.06 4.53
C ARG A 213 -24.96 -3.24 3.02
N ALA A 214 -24.67 -4.42 2.48
CA ALA A 214 -24.80 -4.71 1.05
C ALA A 214 -26.18 -4.35 0.49
N ALA A 215 -27.27 -4.78 1.15
CA ALA A 215 -28.63 -4.51 0.70
C ALA A 215 -28.96 -3.00 0.60
N GLN A 216 -28.40 -2.17 1.49
CA GLN A 216 -28.59 -0.72 1.45
C GLN A 216 -27.88 -0.10 0.24
N VAL A 217 -26.66 -0.55 -0.04
CA VAL A 217 -25.88 -0.07 -1.20
C VAL A 217 -26.48 -0.56 -2.51
N GLU A 218 -26.99 -1.80 -2.55
CA GLU A 218 -27.71 -2.36 -3.71
C GLU A 218 -28.98 -1.57 -4.02
N ALA A 219 -29.76 -1.18 -2.99
CA ALA A 219 -30.94 -0.33 -3.16
C ALA A 219 -30.56 1.05 -3.74
N TYR A 220 -29.46 1.65 -3.28
CA TYR A 220 -28.92 2.88 -3.84
C TYR A 220 -28.48 2.70 -5.30
N ALA A 221 -27.73 1.63 -5.60
CA ALA A 221 -27.30 1.31 -6.96
C ALA A 221 -28.48 1.12 -7.91
N ALA A 222 -29.54 0.42 -7.48
CA ALA A 222 -30.75 0.24 -8.29
C ALA A 222 -31.48 1.56 -8.55
N LYS A 223 -31.61 2.42 -7.52
CA LYS A 223 -32.23 3.74 -7.61
C LYS A 223 -31.49 4.66 -8.58
N GLU A 224 -30.16 4.65 -8.52
CA GLU A 224 -29.29 5.52 -9.32
C GLU A 224 -28.85 4.88 -10.65
N HIS A 225 -29.38 3.70 -10.98
CA HIS A 225 -29.04 2.91 -12.17
C HIS A 225 -27.54 2.66 -12.35
N LEU A 226 -26.84 2.35 -11.26
CA LEU A 226 -25.40 2.13 -11.24
C LEU A 226 -25.03 0.69 -11.66
N SER A 227 -23.97 0.58 -12.45
CA SER A 227 -23.34 -0.64 -12.92
C SER A 227 -22.26 -1.12 -11.95
N TYR A 228 -22.18 -2.42 -11.77
CA TYR A 228 -21.14 -3.10 -11.00
C TYR A 228 -19.88 -3.40 -11.80
N THR A 229 -19.90 -3.16 -13.12
CA THR A 229 -18.76 -3.42 -14.02
C THR A 229 -17.99 -2.14 -14.40
N ASP A 230 -18.55 -0.97 -14.09
CA ASP A 230 -17.92 0.33 -14.33
C ASP A 230 -17.26 0.84 -13.05
N LEU A 231 -15.95 1.12 -13.11
CA LEU A 231 -15.17 1.52 -11.94
C LEU A 231 -15.66 2.84 -11.33
N GLY A 232 -16.06 3.80 -12.16
CA GLY A 232 -16.56 5.10 -11.68
C GLY A 232 -17.88 4.97 -10.93
N GLN A 233 -18.78 4.10 -11.41
CA GLN A 233 -20.06 3.82 -10.76
C GLN A 233 -19.88 3.00 -9.48
N VAL A 234 -18.98 2.01 -9.48
CA VAL A 234 -18.59 1.29 -8.25
C VAL A 234 -17.99 2.24 -7.22
N LEU A 235 -17.15 3.19 -7.63
CA LEU A 235 -16.62 4.22 -6.74
C LEU A 235 -17.77 5.04 -6.11
N ARG A 236 -18.79 5.44 -6.87
CA ARG A 236 -19.97 6.12 -6.32
C ARG A 236 -20.70 5.28 -5.26
N MET A 237 -20.77 3.95 -5.43
CA MET A 237 -21.35 3.04 -4.42
C MET A 237 -20.49 3.00 -3.15
N VAL A 238 -19.16 2.92 -3.29
CA VAL A 238 -18.21 2.93 -2.17
C VAL A 238 -18.25 4.24 -1.41
N GLU A 239 -18.30 5.38 -2.11
CA GLU A 239 -18.44 6.70 -1.50
C GLU A 239 -19.75 6.82 -0.73
N TYR A 240 -20.87 6.35 -1.29
CA TYR A 240 -22.13 6.29 -0.56
C TYR A 240 -22.01 5.45 0.72
N TYR A 241 -21.41 4.27 0.66
CA TYR A 241 -21.17 3.43 1.85
C TYR A 241 -20.33 4.16 2.91
N ASN A 242 -19.25 4.82 2.51
CA ASN A 242 -18.36 5.54 3.42
C ASN A 242 -19.05 6.73 4.09
N LEU A 243 -19.93 7.44 3.37
CA LEU A 243 -20.72 8.55 3.94
C LEU A 243 -21.71 8.09 5.01
N GLN A 244 -22.27 6.88 4.88
CA GLN A 244 -23.20 6.31 5.88
C GLN A 244 -22.48 5.66 7.07
N GLY A 245 -21.15 5.54 7.04
CA GLY A 245 -20.35 4.95 8.11
C GLY A 245 -19.78 5.96 9.11
N LYS A 246 -19.79 7.25 8.77
CA LYS A 246 -19.45 8.34 9.69
C LYS A 246 -20.63 8.61 10.64
#